data_AF-A0A9X2GA23-F1
#
_entry.id   AF-A0A9X2GA23-F1
#
_cell.length_a   1.000
_cell.length_b   1.000
_cell.length_c   1.000
_cell.angle_alpha   90.00
_cell.angle_beta   90.00
_cell.angle_gamma   90.00
#
_symmetry.space_group_name_H-M   'P 1'
#
loop_
_entity.id
_entity.type
_entity.pdbx_description
1 polymer ?
#
loop_
_entity_poly.entity_id
_entity_poly.type
_entity_poly.pdbx_seq_one_letter_code
_entity_poly.pdbx_strand_id
1 'polypeptide(L)'
;MPVVHVLLLAETLPDAERLASAWHAAAPHAVAEAREVVVPGARGTAPSVPPALGHEPASGSVLLAGAAIPVGRPAAVGATDAGPAQPGPSAPGPAPSVLPPADGAALGRAAAGADVVVAYVTRLDGEELRRGVVVEAAAAAAPHAVPVVVVTDRSEVTRREWSTAGLSGVHEVTDGDVARVARTWTPGWAS
;
A
#
# COMPACT_ATOMS: atom_id res chain seq x y z
N MET A 1 20.26 -12.30 11.49
CA MET A 1 19.24 -11.29 11.83
C MET A 1 18.03 -11.50 10.93
N PRO A 2 16.79 -11.33 11.41
CA PRO A 2 15.64 -11.40 10.52
C PRO A 2 15.78 -10.29 9.48
N VAL A 3 15.76 -10.68 8.21
CA VAL A 3 15.84 -9.79 7.06
C VAL A 3 14.41 -9.42 6.70
N VAL A 4 14.10 -8.12 6.64
CA VAL A 4 12.76 -7.66 6.25
C VAL A 4 12.59 -7.85 4.75
N HIS A 5 11.56 -8.59 4.33
CA HIS A 5 11.24 -8.83 2.93
C HIS A 5 10.21 -7.82 2.43
N VAL A 6 10.54 -7.09 1.37
CA VAL A 6 9.75 -6.01 0.80
C VAL A 6 9.35 -6.39 -0.62
N LEU A 7 8.06 -6.55 -0.87
CA LEU A 7 7.54 -6.74 -2.22
C LEU A 7 7.19 -5.38 -2.81
N LEU A 8 7.89 -4.98 -3.86
CA LEU A 8 7.74 -3.69 -4.55
C LEU A 8 6.99 -3.89 -5.87
N LEU A 9 5.86 -3.22 -6.00
CA LEU A 9 4.93 -3.35 -7.12
C LEU A 9 4.81 -2.03 -7.87
N ALA A 10 4.80 -2.07 -9.19
CA ALA A 10 4.49 -0.93 -10.03
C ALA A 10 3.80 -1.38 -11.33
N GLU A 11 3.20 -0.45 -12.06
CA GLU A 11 2.60 -0.73 -13.38
C GLU A 11 3.63 -1.15 -14.43
N THR A 12 4.89 -0.73 -14.27
CA THR A 12 5.98 -1.06 -15.17
C THR A 12 7.14 -1.67 -14.39
N LEU A 13 7.82 -2.65 -14.98
CA LEU A 13 9.00 -3.24 -14.37
C LEU A 13 10.12 -2.21 -14.09
N PRO A 14 10.45 -1.28 -15.01
CA PRO A 14 11.46 -0.26 -14.74
C PRO A 14 11.14 0.63 -13.53
N ASP A 15 9.87 0.92 -13.26
CA ASP A 15 9.48 1.68 -12.06
C ASP A 15 9.70 0.87 -10.80
N ALA A 16 9.29 -0.41 -10.80
CA ALA A 16 9.52 -1.31 -9.68
C ALA A 16 11.02 -1.49 -9.38
N GLU A 17 11.85 -1.63 -10.42
CA GLU A 17 13.32 -1.75 -10.28
C GLU A 17 13.96 -0.46 -9.75
N ARG A 18 13.52 0.71 -10.23
CA ARG A 18 13.99 2.01 -9.71
C ARG A 18 13.65 2.16 -8.23
N LEU A 19 12.42 1.81 -7.86
CA LEU A 19 11.98 1.80 -6.47
C LEU A 19 12.82 0.83 -5.63
N ALA A 20 13.10 -0.37 -6.15
CA ALA A 20 13.92 -1.37 -5.45
C ALA A 20 15.36 -0.91 -5.23
N SER A 21 15.97 -0.29 -6.24
CA SER A 21 17.30 0.31 -6.12
C SER A 21 17.34 1.39 -5.04
N ALA A 22 16.36 2.30 -5.04
CA ALA A 22 16.23 3.35 -4.02
C ALA A 22 15.99 2.77 -2.62
N TRP A 23 15.15 1.73 -2.52
CA TRP A 23 14.85 1.04 -1.27
C TRP A 23 16.09 0.35 -0.69
N HIS A 24 16.82 -0.38 -1.52
CA HIS A 24 18.04 -1.07 -1.11
C HIS A 24 19.12 -0.09 -0.63
N ALA A 25 19.29 1.04 -1.32
CA ALA A 25 20.22 2.09 -0.90
C ALA A 25 19.87 2.68 0.48
N ALA A 26 18.58 2.78 0.81
CA ALA A 26 18.10 3.34 2.07
C ALA A 26 18.00 2.34 3.22
N ALA A 27 17.78 1.06 2.90
CA ALA A 27 17.59 -0.04 3.85
C ALA A 27 18.35 -1.29 3.37
N PRO A 28 19.70 -1.30 3.45
CA PRO A 28 20.53 -2.38 2.91
C PRO A 28 20.36 -3.74 3.62
N HIS A 29 19.69 -3.74 4.77
CA HIS A 29 19.37 -4.94 5.54
C HIS A 29 18.04 -5.58 5.12
N ALA A 30 17.25 -4.92 4.27
CA ALA A 30 16.02 -5.45 3.70
C ALA A 30 16.29 -6.11 2.34
N VAL A 31 15.53 -7.17 2.03
CA VAL A 31 15.51 -7.76 0.69
C VAL A 31 14.31 -7.19 -0.05
N ALA A 32 14.58 -6.50 -1.15
CA ALA A 32 13.57 -5.88 -1.99
C ALA A 32 13.35 -6.72 -3.26
N GLU A 33 12.13 -7.20 -3.47
CA GLU A 33 11.70 -7.93 -4.66
C GLU A 33 10.84 -7.02 -5.54
N ALA A 34 11.31 -6.68 -6.74
CA ALA A 34 10.56 -5.87 -7.71
C ALA A 34 9.66 -6.73 -8.59
N ARG A 35 8.40 -6.31 -8.79
CA ARG A 35 7.48 -6.93 -9.76
C ARG A 35 6.61 -5.90 -10.47
N GLU A 36 6.39 -6.15 -11.75
CA GLU A 36 5.37 -5.49 -12.54
C GLU A 36 4.00 -6.10 -12.28
N VAL A 37 2.97 -5.26 -12.23
CA VAL A 37 1.56 -5.69 -12.16
C VAL A 37 0.80 -5.04 -13.31
N VAL A 38 0.42 -5.85 -14.30
CA VAL A 38 -0.34 -5.38 -15.46
C VAL A 38 -1.83 -5.59 -15.21
N VAL A 39 -2.53 -4.52 -14.88
CA VAL A 39 -3.98 -4.55 -14.63
C VAL A 39 -4.75 -4.46 -15.96
N PRO A 40 -5.59 -5.47 -16.30
CA PRO A 40 -6.39 -5.42 -17.53
C PRO A 40 -7.33 -4.20 -17.55
N GLY A 41 -7.26 -3.41 -18.63
CA GLY A 41 -8.15 -2.27 -18.84
C GLY A 41 -7.81 -1.00 -18.04
N ALA A 42 -6.74 -0.98 -17.24
CA ALA A 42 -6.27 0.23 -16.56
C ALA A 42 -5.75 1.30 -17.54
N ARG A 43 -5.34 0.91 -18.76
CA ARG A 43 -5.06 1.85 -19.86
C ARG A 43 -6.35 2.38 -20.49
N GLY A 44 -7.03 3.27 -19.77
CA GLY A 44 -8.13 4.08 -20.27
C GLY A 44 -7.61 5.36 -20.92
N THR A 45 -7.93 5.53 -22.21
CA THR A 45 -7.88 6.78 -22.98
C THR A 45 -8.25 8.01 -22.15
N ALA A 46 -7.39 9.02 -22.17
CA ALA A 46 -7.62 10.31 -21.54
C ALA A 46 -8.98 10.91 -21.93
N PRO A 47 -9.86 11.25 -20.97
CA PRO A 47 -11.00 12.10 -21.27
C PRO A 47 -10.52 13.53 -21.53
N SER A 48 -10.81 14.06 -22.72
CA SER A 48 -10.65 15.48 -23.04
C SER A 48 -11.56 16.32 -22.14
N VAL A 49 -10.99 17.13 -21.24
CA VAL A 49 -11.75 18.06 -20.39
C VAL A 49 -11.56 19.50 -20.89
N PRO A 50 -12.63 20.26 -21.17
CA PRO A 50 -12.56 21.69 -21.48
C PRO A 50 -12.37 22.55 -20.20
N PRO A 51 -11.89 23.80 -20.30
CA PRO A 51 -11.47 24.58 -19.14
C PRO A 51 -12.62 25.37 -18.49
N ALA A 52 -12.64 25.40 -17.16
CA ALA A 52 -13.28 26.45 -16.36
C ALA A 52 -12.62 26.48 -14.96
N LEU A 53 -11.81 27.49 -14.67
CA LEU A 53 -12.15 28.73 -13.95
C LEU A 53 -12.33 28.55 -12.42
N GLY A 54 -11.20 28.73 -11.71
CA GLY A 54 -11.03 29.62 -10.56
C GLY A 54 -11.78 29.34 -9.25
N HIS A 55 -11.02 28.97 -8.21
CA HIS A 55 -11.06 29.66 -6.91
C HIS A 55 -9.80 29.33 -6.07
N GLU A 56 -9.16 30.37 -5.55
CA GLU A 56 -7.97 30.37 -4.67
C GLU A 56 -8.36 30.19 -3.18
N PRO A 57 -7.39 30.02 -2.25
CA PRO A 57 -7.47 29.06 -1.14
C PRO A 57 -7.86 29.66 0.21
N ALA A 58 -8.20 28.79 1.16
CA ALA A 58 -8.30 29.16 2.57
C ALA A 58 -7.46 28.22 3.46
N SER A 59 -6.47 28.84 4.10
CA SER A 59 -5.60 28.35 5.17
C SER A 59 -6.36 27.71 6.34
N GLY A 60 -5.73 26.75 7.02
CA GLY A 60 -6.14 26.29 8.35
C GLY A 60 -5.39 25.07 8.84
N SER A 61 -4.41 25.30 9.71
CA SER A 61 -3.55 24.33 10.41
C SER A 61 -4.32 23.36 11.33
N VAL A 62 -3.72 22.19 11.62
CA VAL A 62 -3.33 21.69 12.96
C VAL A 62 -2.63 20.33 12.78
N LEU A 63 -1.34 20.26 13.13
CA LEU A 63 -0.61 19.00 13.32
C LEU A 63 -1.00 18.40 14.67
N LEU A 64 -1.82 17.35 14.68
CA LEU A 64 -1.97 16.50 15.85
C LEU A 64 -1.00 15.33 15.75
N ALA A 65 0.07 15.39 16.56
CA ALA A 65 0.95 14.26 16.81
C ALA A 65 0.16 13.17 17.55
N GLY A 66 -0.36 12.20 16.81
CA GLY A 66 -0.96 10.98 17.37
C GLY A 66 0.15 9.97 17.66
N ALA A 67 0.34 9.64 18.93
CA ALA A 67 1.27 8.62 19.40
C ALA A 67 1.04 7.28 18.67
N ALA A 68 2.13 6.64 18.25
CA ALA A 68 2.12 5.29 17.71
C ALA A 68 1.58 4.33 18.78
N ILE A 69 0.42 3.72 18.54
CA ILE A 69 -0.06 2.61 19.35
C ILE A 69 0.78 1.40 18.94
N PRO A 70 1.54 0.76 19.87
CA PRO A 70 2.24 -0.47 19.54
C PRO A 70 1.21 -1.54 19.22
N VAL A 71 1.20 -2.01 17.96
CA VAL A 71 0.42 -3.19 17.57
C VAL A 71 1.17 -4.40 18.11
N GLY A 72 1.01 -4.66 19.40
CA GLY A 72 1.44 -5.92 20.00
C GLY A 72 0.65 -7.06 19.34
N ARG A 73 1.35 -8.16 19.04
CA ARG A 73 0.76 -9.44 18.64
C ARG A 73 -0.38 -9.77 19.63
N PRO A 74 -1.64 -9.97 19.19
CA PRO A 74 -2.70 -10.32 20.12
C PRO A 74 -2.32 -11.63 20.80
N ALA A 75 -2.21 -11.59 22.13
CA ALA A 75 -2.13 -12.78 22.95
C ALA A 75 -3.41 -13.58 22.68
N ALA A 76 -3.26 -14.87 22.37
CA ALA A 76 -4.38 -15.78 22.22
C ALA A 76 -5.20 -15.73 23.52
N VAL A 77 -6.39 -15.13 23.46
CA VAL A 77 -7.36 -15.19 24.55
C VAL A 77 -7.79 -16.64 24.66
N GLY A 78 -7.53 -17.24 25.82
CA GLY A 78 -7.86 -18.62 26.12
C GLY A 78 -9.33 -18.92 25.85
N ALA A 79 -9.58 -20.10 25.29
CA ALA A 79 -10.92 -20.61 25.03
C ALA A 79 -11.61 -20.98 26.33
N THR A 80 -12.41 -20.07 26.90
CA THR A 80 -13.52 -20.41 27.80
C THR A 80 -14.53 -19.26 27.85
N ASP A 81 -15.80 -19.60 27.62
CA ASP A 81 -17.03 -18.78 27.64
C ASP A 81 -17.32 -17.85 26.44
N ALA A 82 -17.68 -18.48 25.32
CA ALA A 82 -18.40 -17.82 24.23
C ALA A 82 -19.91 -18.02 24.39
N GLY A 83 -20.61 -16.97 24.82
CA GLY A 83 -22.05 -16.78 24.52
C GLY A 83 -22.28 -16.69 23.00
N PRO A 84 -23.53 -16.64 22.50
CA PRO A 84 -23.81 -16.69 21.08
C PRO A 84 -23.06 -15.58 20.35
N ALA A 85 -22.07 -15.98 19.55
CA ALA A 85 -21.24 -15.08 18.77
C ALA A 85 -22.12 -14.43 17.71
N GLN A 86 -22.64 -13.24 18.00
CA GLN A 86 -23.03 -12.34 16.94
C GLN A 86 -21.74 -11.91 16.24
N PRO A 87 -21.54 -12.22 14.95
CA PRO A 87 -20.44 -11.66 14.20
C PRO A 87 -20.64 -10.15 14.23
N GLY A 88 -19.70 -9.42 14.83
CA GLY A 88 -19.62 -7.97 14.63
C GLY A 88 -19.55 -7.66 13.13
N PRO A 89 -19.89 -6.44 12.70
CA PRO A 89 -19.81 -6.09 11.29
C PRO A 89 -18.38 -6.33 10.80
N SER A 90 -18.21 -7.25 9.85
CA SER A 90 -16.95 -7.43 9.16
C SER A 90 -16.59 -6.09 8.52
N ALA A 91 -15.38 -5.60 8.80
CA ALA A 91 -14.84 -4.48 8.05
C ALA A 91 -14.87 -4.86 6.55
N PRO A 92 -15.26 -3.94 5.65
CA PRO A 92 -15.16 -4.20 4.22
C PRO A 92 -13.71 -4.60 3.89
N GLY A 93 -13.53 -5.76 3.27
CA GLY A 93 -12.24 -6.16 2.73
C GLY A 93 -11.89 -5.34 1.49
N PRO A 94 -10.64 -5.44 1.00
CA PRO A 94 -10.27 -4.81 -0.27
C PRO A 94 -11.17 -5.31 -1.40
N ALA A 95 -11.28 -4.50 -2.46
CA ALA A 95 -11.99 -4.90 -3.66
C ALA A 95 -11.40 -6.21 -4.24
N PRO A 96 -12.23 -7.07 -4.86
CA PRO A 96 -11.74 -8.31 -5.46
C PRO A 96 -10.75 -8.00 -6.60
N SER A 97 -9.70 -8.82 -6.69
CA SER A 97 -8.70 -8.77 -7.76
C SER A 97 -9.34 -8.93 -9.13
N VAL A 98 -8.88 -8.14 -10.11
CA VAL A 98 -9.26 -8.27 -11.53
C VAL A 98 -8.17 -8.93 -12.38
N LEU A 99 -7.06 -9.35 -11.76
CA LEU A 99 -6.00 -10.06 -12.45
C LEU A 99 -6.47 -11.44 -12.92
N PRO A 100 -5.89 -11.97 -14.02
CA PRO A 100 -6.05 -13.38 -14.37
C PRO A 100 -5.73 -14.28 -13.16
N PRO A 101 -6.46 -15.38 -12.92
CA PRO A 101 -6.30 -16.19 -11.70
C PRO A 101 -4.88 -16.68 -11.44
N ALA A 102 -4.12 -16.99 -12.49
CA ALA A 102 -2.72 -17.40 -12.37
C ALA A 102 -1.82 -16.27 -11.84
N ASP A 103 -2.01 -15.05 -12.34
CA ASP A 103 -1.26 -13.86 -11.96
C ASP A 103 -1.62 -13.43 -10.54
N GLY A 104 -2.93 -13.40 -10.22
CA GLY A 104 -3.42 -13.14 -8.87
C GLY A 104 -2.88 -14.16 -7.84
N ALA A 105 -2.84 -15.45 -8.19
CA ALA A 105 -2.25 -16.48 -7.32
C ALA A 105 -0.73 -16.32 -7.16
N ALA A 106 -0.02 -15.90 -8.21
CA ALA A 106 1.41 -15.64 -8.15
C ALA A 106 1.74 -14.40 -7.30
N LEU A 107 0.92 -13.35 -7.38
CA LEU A 107 1.02 -12.16 -6.55
C LEU A 107 0.69 -12.47 -5.09
N GLY A 108 -0.38 -13.23 -4.83
CA GLY A 108 -0.76 -13.68 -3.49
C GLY A 108 0.34 -14.49 -2.80
N ARG A 109 1.00 -15.42 -3.51
CA ARG A 109 2.15 -16.17 -2.97
C ARG A 109 3.34 -15.28 -2.62
N ALA A 110 3.58 -14.23 -3.40
CA ALA A 110 4.67 -13.29 -3.10
C ALA A 110 4.34 -12.42 -1.90
N ALA A 111 3.11 -11.89 -1.85
CA ALA A 111 2.62 -11.13 -0.72
C ALA A 111 2.67 -11.95 0.58
N ALA A 112 2.32 -13.25 0.52
CA ALA A 112 2.42 -14.17 1.66
C ALA A 112 3.83 -14.31 2.26
N GLY A 113 4.87 -14.07 1.44
CA GLY A 113 6.27 -14.11 1.86
C GLY A 113 6.85 -12.73 2.19
N ALA A 114 6.07 -11.66 2.09
CA ALA A 114 6.53 -10.30 2.35
C ALA A 114 6.16 -9.85 3.77
N ASP A 115 7.02 -9.03 4.37
CA ASP A 115 6.73 -8.33 5.62
C ASP A 115 5.98 -7.02 5.36
N VAL A 116 6.16 -6.44 4.17
CA VAL A 116 5.44 -5.26 3.69
C VAL A 116 5.34 -5.31 2.16
N VAL A 117 4.18 -4.91 1.64
CA VAL A 117 3.98 -4.66 0.20
C VAL A 117 3.98 -3.17 -0.06
N VAL A 118 4.74 -2.73 -1.05
CA VAL A 118 4.85 -1.32 -1.43
C VAL A 118 4.43 -1.19 -2.88
N ALA A 119 3.37 -0.44 -3.13
CA ALA A 119 2.93 -0.11 -4.49
C ALA A 119 3.41 1.29 -4.87
N TYR A 120 3.99 1.43 -6.06
CA TYR A 120 4.31 2.73 -6.65
C TYR A 120 3.35 3.04 -7.80
N VAL A 121 2.78 4.25 -7.72
CA VAL A 121 1.94 4.83 -8.76
C VAL A 121 2.28 6.31 -8.88
N THR A 122 2.36 6.84 -10.10
CA THR A 122 2.68 8.27 -10.28
C THR A 122 1.61 9.18 -9.67
N ARG A 123 0.33 8.79 -9.79
CA ARG A 123 -0.81 9.50 -9.22
C ARG A 123 -1.75 8.51 -8.55
N LEU A 124 -1.99 8.68 -7.26
CA LEU A 124 -3.01 7.93 -6.52
C LEU A 124 -4.36 8.69 -6.57
N ASP A 125 -5.29 8.20 -7.38
CA ASP A 125 -6.65 8.75 -7.48
C ASP A 125 -7.73 7.70 -7.22
N GLY A 126 -9.00 8.09 -7.39
CA GLY A 126 -10.13 7.19 -7.19
C GLY A 126 -10.21 6.03 -8.18
N GLU A 127 -9.56 6.11 -9.36
CA GLU A 127 -9.48 4.97 -10.28
C GLU A 127 -8.41 3.98 -9.84
N GLU A 128 -7.24 4.47 -9.38
CA GLU A 128 -6.23 3.61 -8.78
C GLU A 128 -6.76 2.83 -7.56
N LEU A 129 -7.62 3.45 -6.75
CA LEU A 129 -8.30 2.78 -5.62
C LEU A 129 -9.44 1.83 -6.03
N ARG A 130 -9.83 1.78 -7.31
CA ARG A 130 -10.88 0.87 -7.81
C ARG A 130 -10.34 -0.22 -8.72
N ARG A 131 -9.35 0.09 -9.55
CA ARG A 131 -8.84 -0.80 -10.61
C ARG A 131 -7.40 -0.44 -10.99
N GLY A 132 -6.53 -0.41 -9.99
CA GLY A 132 -5.12 -0.11 -10.15
C GLY A 132 -4.21 -1.09 -9.43
N VAL A 133 -2.91 -0.89 -9.56
CA VAL A 133 -1.87 -1.73 -8.91
C VAL A 133 -2.05 -1.74 -7.40
N VAL A 134 -2.53 -0.64 -6.84
CA VAL A 134 -2.79 -0.47 -5.41
C VAL A 134 -3.89 -1.42 -4.91
N VAL A 135 -4.96 -1.60 -5.70
CA VAL A 135 -6.04 -2.55 -5.36
C VAL A 135 -5.55 -3.98 -5.43
N GLU A 136 -4.76 -4.31 -6.44
CA GLU A 136 -4.20 -5.67 -6.58
C GLU A 136 -3.22 -6.00 -5.46
N ALA A 137 -2.42 -5.03 -5.04
CA ALA A 137 -1.55 -5.15 -3.87
C ALA A 137 -2.35 -5.42 -2.59
N ALA A 138 -3.41 -4.63 -2.34
CA ALA A 138 -4.29 -4.79 -1.19
C ALA A 138 -5.02 -6.15 -1.20
N ALA A 139 -5.55 -6.57 -2.35
CA ALA A 139 -6.22 -7.85 -2.51
C ALA A 139 -5.29 -9.04 -2.27
N ALA A 140 -4.05 -8.98 -2.75
CA ALA A 140 -3.05 -10.04 -2.56
C ALA A 140 -2.53 -10.12 -1.13
N ALA A 141 -2.39 -8.99 -0.44
CA ALA A 141 -1.84 -8.91 0.91
C ALA A 141 -2.86 -9.22 2.02
N ALA A 142 -4.14 -8.90 1.79
CA ALA A 142 -5.19 -9.01 2.80
C ALA A 142 -5.35 -10.39 3.45
N PRO A 143 -5.30 -11.53 2.71
CA PRO A 143 -5.37 -12.86 3.32
C PRO A 143 -4.24 -13.17 4.32
N HIS A 144 -3.13 -12.43 4.23
CA HIS A 144 -1.92 -12.63 5.01
C HIS A 144 -1.70 -11.53 6.07
N ALA A 145 -2.61 -10.56 6.17
CA ALA A 145 -2.49 -9.39 7.03
C ALA A 145 -1.16 -8.62 6.83
N VAL A 146 -0.62 -8.63 5.61
CA VAL A 146 0.62 -7.91 5.27
C VAL A 146 0.27 -6.45 5.01
N PRO A 147 0.98 -5.48 5.64
CA PRO A 147 0.71 -4.07 5.41
C PRO A 147 1.00 -3.66 3.98
N VAL A 148 0.10 -2.85 3.40
CA VAL A 148 0.26 -2.27 2.06
C VAL A 148 0.50 -0.78 2.16
N VAL A 149 1.59 -0.32 1.55
CA VAL A 149 2.04 1.07 1.57
C VAL A 149 2.08 1.58 0.15
N VAL A 150 1.55 2.77 -0.10
CA VAL A 150 1.64 3.42 -1.41
C VAL A 150 2.72 4.50 -1.38
N VAL A 151 3.63 4.45 -2.34
CA VAL A 151 4.54 5.55 -2.69
C VAL A 151 4.01 6.19 -3.96
N THR A 152 3.83 7.51 -3.97
CA THR A 152 3.28 8.20 -5.13
C THR A 152 3.89 9.57 -5.32
N ASP A 153 3.86 10.12 -6.54
CA ASP A 153 4.30 11.49 -6.77
C ASP A 153 3.20 12.48 -6.35
N ARG A 154 1.92 12.05 -6.40
CA ARG A 154 0.75 12.87 -6.03
C ARG A 154 -0.43 12.02 -5.56
N SER A 155 -1.02 12.35 -4.41
CA SER A 155 -2.28 11.79 -3.95
C SER A 155 -3.44 12.76 -4.21
N GLU A 156 -4.51 12.26 -4.80
CA GLU A 156 -5.80 12.96 -4.94
C GLU A 156 -6.87 12.37 -4.04
N VAL A 157 -6.51 11.35 -3.25
CA VAL A 157 -7.42 10.63 -2.34
C VAL A 157 -7.23 11.10 -0.90
N THR A 158 -8.33 11.14 -0.16
CA THR A 158 -8.38 11.47 1.26
C THR A 158 -7.95 10.29 2.12
N ARG A 159 -7.60 10.58 3.38
CA ARG A 159 -7.30 9.55 4.38
C ARG A 159 -8.38 8.50 4.55
N ARG A 160 -9.64 8.92 4.48
CA ARG A 160 -10.77 8.02 4.59
C ARG A 160 -10.80 7.03 3.44
N GLU A 161 -10.61 7.49 2.21
CA GLU A 161 -10.68 6.66 1.01
C GLU A 161 -9.58 5.60 0.99
N TRP A 162 -8.33 5.97 1.24
CA TRP A 162 -7.24 4.98 1.24
C TRP A 162 -7.33 4.03 2.44
N SER A 163 -7.82 4.50 3.60
CA SER A 163 -8.02 3.61 4.76
C SER A 163 -9.12 2.58 4.50
N THR A 164 -10.20 2.96 3.80
CA THR A 164 -11.25 2.01 3.40
C THR A 164 -10.79 1.03 2.32
N ALA A 165 -9.76 1.38 1.56
CA ALA A 165 -9.13 0.47 0.59
C ALA A 165 -8.17 -0.54 1.24
N GLY A 166 -8.00 -0.50 2.57
CA GLY A 166 -7.12 -1.42 3.30
C GLY A 166 -5.64 -1.02 3.29
N LEU A 167 -5.32 0.22 2.92
CA LEU A 167 -3.94 0.71 2.87
C LEU A 167 -3.46 1.11 4.26
N SER A 168 -2.23 0.73 4.58
CA SER A 168 -1.57 1.05 5.86
C SER A 168 -0.93 2.43 5.86
N GLY A 169 -0.55 2.95 4.68
CA GLY A 169 -0.02 4.30 4.53
C GLY A 169 0.08 4.73 3.08
N VAL A 170 0.06 6.04 2.87
CA VAL A 170 0.30 6.70 1.58
C VAL A 170 1.37 7.75 1.78
N HIS A 171 2.39 7.74 0.94
CA HIS A 171 3.52 8.66 1.00
C HIS A 171 3.70 9.35 -0.35
N GLU A 172 3.37 10.64 -0.39
CA GLU A 172 3.81 11.50 -1.48
C GLU A 172 5.32 11.73 -1.37
N VAL A 173 6.06 11.40 -2.42
CA VAL A 173 7.51 11.59 -2.50
C VAL A 173 7.83 12.80 -3.37
N THR A 174 8.21 13.90 -2.71
CA THR A 174 8.86 15.03 -3.38
C THR A 174 10.32 14.66 -3.66
N ASP A 175 10.81 14.91 -4.88
CA ASP A 175 12.18 14.61 -5.32
C ASP A 175 12.63 13.16 -5.09
N GLY A 176 11.68 12.21 -5.03
CA GLY A 176 12.00 10.80 -4.85
C GLY A 176 12.57 10.43 -3.47
N ASP A 177 12.18 11.12 -2.37
CA ASP A 177 12.55 10.73 -0.99
C ASP A 177 11.87 9.43 -0.51
N VAL A 178 12.08 8.36 -1.29
CA VAL A 178 11.78 6.97 -0.95
C VAL A 178 12.58 6.54 0.28
N ALA A 179 13.73 7.16 0.53
CA ALA A 179 14.62 6.78 1.63
C ALA A 179 13.97 6.96 3.00
N ARG A 180 13.19 8.03 3.20
CA ARG A 180 12.40 8.21 4.43
C ARG A 180 11.34 7.12 4.60
N VAL A 181 10.65 6.76 3.53
CA VAL A 181 9.62 5.71 3.54
C VAL A 181 10.27 4.37 3.86
N ALA A 182 11.35 4.00 3.18
CA ALA A 182 12.09 2.78 3.40
C ALA A 182 12.54 2.63 4.86
N ARG A 183 13.16 3.67 5.46
CA ARG A 183 13.56 3.62 6.87
C ARG A 183 12.41 3.47 7.86
N THR A 184 11.22 3.97 7.50
CA THR A 184 10.02 3.87 8.35
C THR A 184 9.48 2.44 8.34
N TRP A 185 9.41 1.82 7.17
CA TRP A 185 8.77 0.51 6.98
C TRP A 185 9.74 -0.67 7.08
N THR A 186 11.05 -0.40 7.01
CA THR A 186 12.12 -1.37 7.22
C THR A 186 13.13 -0.80 8.22
N PRO A 187 12.76 -0.69 9.50
CA PRO A 187 13.67 -0.17 10.51
C PRO A 187 14.79 -1.17 10.75
N GLY A 188 16.03 -0.70 10.62
CA GLY A 188 17.20 -1.46 11.05
C GLY A 188 17.27 -1.44 12.57
N TRP A 189 16.61 -2.39 13.23
CA TRP A 189 16.83 -2.59 14.67
C TRP A 189 18.25 -3.12 14.85
N ALA A 190 19.14 -2.24 15.27
CA ALA A 190 20.42 -2.63 15.83
C ALA A 190 20.13 -3.52 17.05
N SER A 191 20.50 -4.80 16.97
CA SER A 191 20.62 -5.67 18.13
C SER A 191 21.91 -5.36 18.87
#